data_AF-A0A3P7IFJ7-F1
#
_entry.id   AF-A0A3P7IFJ7-F1
#
_cell.length_a   1.000
_cell.length_b   1.000
_cell.length_c   1.000
_cell.angle_alpha   90.00
_cell.angle_beta   90.00
_cell.angle_gamma   90.00
#
_symmetry.space_group_name_H-M   'P 1'
#
loop_
_entity.id
_entity.type
_entity.pdbx_description
1 polymer ?
#
loop_
_entity_poly.entity_id
_entity_poly.type
_entity_poly.pdbx_seq_one_letter_code
_entity_poly.pdbx_strand_id
1 'polypeptide(L)'
;MTILIQSFVLIQVQSFKASTFRGNLYYDVFMKDHLNVAPEVYQGSGIIYCRTRDECDQVAQMLSIAHIRCLSYHAGLSNKMRDEVQNKWMKNEIPVIAATIAFGMGIDKPDVRFVVHWTCPQNLAAYYQESGRAGRDGQRSYCRIYYSQSDKDFLHFLVKRDLAMLKVVAV
;
A
#
# COMPACT_ATOMS: atom_id res chain seq x y z
N MET A 1 22.26 1.29 9.62
CA MET A 1 22.88 0.27 10.49
C MET A 1 24.03 0.86 11.31
N THR A 2 24.97 1.58 10.70
CA THR A 2 26.11 2.22 11.39
C THR A 2 25.71 3.19 12.51
N ILE A 3 24.73 4.05 12.26
CA ILE A 3 24.22 5.02 13.27
C ILE A 3 23.68 4.29 14.51
N LEU A 4 22.91 3.21 14.33
CA LEU A 4 22.34 2.46 15.45
C LEU A 4 23.41 1.74 16.27
N ILE A 5 24.40 1.13 15.61
CA ILE A 5 25.52 0.46 16.30
C ILE A 5 26.30 1.47 17.16
N GLN A 6 26.52 2.69 16.65
CA GLN A 6 27.18 3.76 17.38
C GLN A 6 26.33 4.30 18.53
N SER A 7 25.04 4.58 18.30
CA SER A 7 24.13 5.09 19.33
C SER A 7 23.90 4.12 20.49
N PHE A 8 23.94 2.82 20.24
CA PHE A 8 23.80 1.79 21.26
C PHE A 8 25.13 1.23 21.78
N VAL A 9 26.27 1.80 21.34
CA VAL A 9 27.64 1.38 21.74
C VAL A 9 27.83 -0.13 21.61
N LEU A 10 27.28 -0.73 20.55
CA LEU A 10 27.33 -2.17 20.36
C LEU A 10 28.68 -2.58 19.77
N ILE A 11 29.32 -3.57 20.39
CA ILE A 11 30.61 -4.12 19.98
C ILE A 11 30.38 -5.51 19.38
N GLN A 12 31.08 -5.85 18.29
CA GLN A 12 31.01 -7.16 17.61
C GLN A 12 29.59 -7.58 17.14
N VAL A 13 28.84 -6.65 16.56
CA VAL A 13 27.49 -6.93 16.04
C VAL A 13 27.57 -7.82 14.79
N GLN A 14 26.98 -9.02 14.88
CA GLN A 14 26.75 -9.86 13.71
C GLN A 14 25.59 -9.31 12.88
N SER A 15 25.75 -9.29 11.54
CA SER A 15 24.72 -8.81 10.61
C SER A 15 24.23 -9.96 9.74
N PHE A 16 22.92 -10.18 9.76
CA PHE A 16 22.25 -11.15 8.91
C PHE A 16 21.33 -10.39 7.93
N LYS A 17 21.35 -10.79 6.67
CA LYS A 17 20.49 -10.24 5.62
C LYS A 17 19.75 -11.37 4.92
N ALA A 18 18.43 -11.27 4.87
CA ALA A 18 17.60 -12.14 4.05
C ALA A 18 17.28 -11.44 2.73
N SER A 19 16.99 -12.24 1.70
CA SER A 19 16.49 -11.70 0.43
C SER A 19 15.14 -11.03 0.63
N THR A 20 14.93 -9.91 -0.06
CA THR A 20 13.64 -9.24 -0.19
C THR A 20 12.83 -9.79 -1.37
N PHE A 21 13.33 -10.77 -2.11
CA PHE A 21 12.61 -11.31 -3.25
C PHE A 21 11.38 -12.15 -2.82
N ARG A 22 10.23 -11.90 -3.46
CA ARG A 22 8.97 -12.63 -3.24
C ARG A 22 8.49 -13.21 -4.56
N GLY A 23 8.92 -14.45 -4.86
CA GLY A 23 8.66 -15.11 -6.15
C GLY A 23 7.18 -15.40 -6.44
N ASN A 24 6.31 -15.31 -5.44
CA ASN A 24 4.87 -15.49 -5.60
C ASN A 24 4.11 -14.20 -5.95
N LEU A 25 4.78 -13.04 -5.93
CA LEU A 25 4.19 -11.75 -6.25
C LEU A 25 4.42 -11.40 -7.72
N TYR A 26 3.34 -11.04 -8.41
CA TYR A 26 3.38 -10.51 -9.76
C TYR A 26 3.20 -9.00 -9.73
N TYR A 27 4.09 -8.28 -10.41
CA TYR A 27 4.11 -6.82 -10.42
C TYR A 27 3.75 -6.30 -11.81
N ASP A 28 2.79 -5.38 -11.90
CA ASP A 28 2.43 -4.69 -13.13
C ASP A 28 2.02 -3.23 -12.89
N VAL A 29 1.95 -2.47 -13.99
CA VAL A 29 1.61 -1.06 -13.99
C VAL A 29 0.67 -0.77 -15.15
N PHE A 30 -0.42 -0.07 -14.87
CA PHE A 30 -1.41 0.38 -15.85
C PHE A 30 -1.54 1.89 -15.80
N MET A 31 -1.65 2.52 -16.97
CA MET A 31 -1.96 3.94 -17.08
C MET A 31 -3.45 4.16 -16.88
N LYS A 32 -3.86 4.97 -15.90
CA LYS A 32 -5.28 5.28 -15.64
C LYS A 32 -5.97 5.87 -16.85
N ASP A 33 -5.24 6.73 -17.57
CA ASP A 33 -5.75 7.44 -18.75
C ASP A 33 -6.12 6.47 -19.90
N HIS A 34 -5.64 5.23 -19.85
CA HIS A 34 -5.90 4.19 -20.85
C HIS A 34 -6.80 3.05 -20.33
N LEU A 35 -7.50 3.25 -19.20
CA LEU A 35 -8.50 2.32 -18.69
C LEU A 35 -9.76 2.34 -19.58
N ASN A 36 -9.64 1.83 -20.80
CA ASN A 36 -10.77 1.59 -21.71
C ASN A 36 -11.46 0.24 -21.43
N VAL A 37 -10.94 -0.53 -20.48
CA VAL A 37 -11.44 -1.86 -20.10
C VAL A 37 -11.63 -1.88 -18.59
N ALA A 38 -12.72 -2.50 -18.14
CA ALA A 38 -12.93 -2.75 -16.72
C ALA A 38 -11.67 -3.42 -16.13
N PRO A 39 -11.18 -2.96 -14.97
CA PRO A 39 -10.01 -3.53 -14.35
C PRO A 39 -10.21 -5.03 -14.14
N GLU A 40 -9.16 -5.79 -14.37
CA GLU A 40 -9.13 -7.24 -14.17
C GLU A 40 -9.68 -7.58 -12.78
N VAL A 41 -10.73 -8.40 -12.73
CA VAL A 41 -11.43 -8.72 -11.49
C VAL A 41 -10.60 -9.76 -10.73
N TYR A 42 -9.87 -9.31 -9.72
CA TYR A 42 -9.22 -10.21 -8.79
C TYR A 42 -10.25 -10.84 -7.85
N GLN A 43 -10.16 -12.15 -7.66
CA GLN A 43 -10.93 -12.87 -6.66
C GLN A 43 -10.17 -12.97 -5.34
N GLY A 44 -10.91 -13.02 -4.23
CA GLY A 44 -10.37 -13.13 -2.88
C GLY A 44 -10.13 -11.77 -2.23
N SER A 45 -9.35 -11.77 -1.13
CA SER A 45 -9.18 -10.59 -0.30
C SER A 45 -8.13 -9.66 -0.89
N GLY A 46 -8.39 -8.35 -0.85
CA GLY A 46 -7.47 -7.37 -1.42
C GLY A 46 -7.48 -6.02 -0.73
N ILE A 47 -6.41 -5.27 -0.98
CA ILE A 47 -6.17 -3.94 -0.45
C ILE A 47 -6.02 -2.99 -1.63
N ILE A 48 -6.69 -1.83 -1.56
CA ILE A 48 -6.55 -0.76 -2.53
C ILE A 48 -6.00 0.47 -1.82
N TYR A 49 -4.73 0.79 -2.03
CA TYR A 49 -4.09 1.96 -1.46
C TYR A 49 -4.43 3.23 -2.23
N CYS A 50 -4.93 4.22 -1.50
CA CYS A 50 -5.23 5.57 -1.97
C CYS A 50 -4.40 6.59 -1.16
N ARG A 51 -4.20 7.78 -1.72
CA ARG A 51 -3.40 8.83 -1.07
C ARG A 51 -4.22 9.56 -0.02
N THR A 52 -5.48 9.85 -0.32
CA THR A 52 -6.36 10.67 0.50
C THR A 52 -7.53 9.88 1.09
N ARG A 53 -8.18 10.46 2.09
CA ARG A 53 -9.37 9.89 2.75
C ARG A 53 -10.54 9.83 1.76
N ASP A 54 -10.77 10.94 1.07
CA ASP A 54 -11.84 11.10 0.10
C ASP A 54 -11.70 10.11 -1.05
N GLU A 55 -10.48 9.85 -1.54
CA GLU A 55 -10.25 8.80 -2.55
C GLU A 55 -10.57 7.40 -2.03
N CYS A 56 -10.30 7.08 -0.76
CA CYS A 56 -10.72 5.80 -0.19
C CYS A 56 -12.24 5.64 -0.23
N ASP A 57 -12.97 6.67 0.17
CA ASP A 57 -14.43 6.67 0.19
C ASP A 57 -15.00 6.57 -1.23
N GLN A 58 -14.46 7.34 -2.17
CA GLN A 58 -14.84 7.30 -3.59
C GLN A 58 -14.61 5.92 -4.20
N VAL A 59 -13.43 5.32 -3.98
CA VAL A 59 -13.11 3.97 -4.49
C VAL A 59 -14.04 2.93 -3.89
N ALA A 60 -14.29 2.97 -2.58
CA ALA A 60 -15.21 2.05 -1.92
C ALA A 60 -16.64 2.17 -2.49
N GLN A 61 -17.10 3.40 -2.75
CA GLN A 61 -18.39 3.67 -3.38
C GLN A 61 -18.45 3.16 -4.82
N MET A 62 -17.44 3.46 -5.65
CA MET A 62 -17.36 3.00 -7.04
C MET A 62 -17.41 1.47 -7.13
N LEU A 63 -16.67 0.78 -6.28
CA LEU A 63 -16.67 -0.68 -6.24
C LEU A 63 -18.02 -1.23 -5.76
N SER A 64 -18.65 -0.58 -4.78
CA SER A 64 -19.98 -0.97 -4.32
C SER A 64 -21.03 -0.85 -5.43
N ILE A 65 -20.97 0.20 -6.25
CA ILE A 65 -21.82 0.36 -7.45
C ILE A 65 -21.55 -0.76 -8.46
N ALA A 66 -20.30 -1.19 -8.60
CA ALA A 66 -19.90 -2.32 -9.42
C ALA A 66 -20.15 -3.71 -8.76
N HIS A 67 -20.96 -3.76 -7.69
CA HIS A 67 -21.28 -4.97 -6.93
C HIS A 67 -20.08 -5.67 -6.27
N ILE A 68 -18.98 -4.96 -6.06
CA ILE A 68 -17.81 -5.42 -5.31
C ILE A 68 -17.89 -4.86 -3.90
N ARG A 69 -18.04 -5.74 -2.91
CA ARG A 69 -18.12 -5.35 -1.49
C ARG A 69 -16.77 -4.77 -1.03
N CYS A 70 -16.75 -3.46 -0.80
CA CYS A 70 -15.58 -2.72 -0.36
C CYS A 70 -15.93 -1.73 0.76
N LEU A 71 -15.05 -1.58 1.74
CA LEU A 71 -15.13 -0.54 2.76
C LEU A 71 -13.89 0.35 2.73
N SER A 72 -14.04 1.61 3.11
CA SER A 72 -12.93 2.53 3.26
C SER A 72 -12.25 2.38 4.64
N TYR A 73 -10.95 2.67 4.71
CA TYR A 73 -10.19 2.70 5.94
C TYR A 73 -9.16 3.83 5.92
N HIS A 74 -9.32 4.80 6.81
CA HIS A 74 -8.40 5.92 6.94
C HIS A 74 -8.49 6.55 8.33
N ALA A 75 -7.53 7.44 8.63
CA ALA A 75 -7.44 8.12 9.93
C ALA A 75 -8.57 9.14 10.21
N GLY A 76 -9.55 9.27 9.31
CA GLY A 76 -10.76 10.06 9.57
C GLY A 76 -11.86 9.25 10.27
N LEU A 77 -11.78 7.92 10.24
CA LEU A 77 -12.70 7.04 10.96
C LEU A 77 -12.34 7.00 12.45
N SER A 78 -13.36 6.87 13.30
CA SER A 78 -13.16 6.61 14.72
C SER A 78 -12.42 5.27 14.95
N ASN A 79 -11.73 5.12 16.08
CA ASN A 79 -11.04 3.87 16.41
C ASN A 79 -11.98 2.66 16.34
N LYS A 80 -13.17 2.79 16.94
CA LYS A 80 -14.20 1.75 16.90
C LYS A 80 -14.57 1.33 15.48
N MET A 81 -14.77 2.31 14.58
CA MET A 81 -15.07 2.01 13.18
C MET A 81 -13.88 1.36 12.45
N ARG A 82 -12.65 1.80 12.72
CA ARG A 82 -11.45 1.17 12.15
C ARG A 82 -11.34 -0.29 12.57
N ASP A 83 -11.56 -0.58 13.85
CA ASP A 83 -11.54 -1.95 14.37
C ASP A 83 -12.65 -2.81 13.73
N GLU A 84 -13.87 -2.28 13.61
CA GLU A 84 -14.99 -2.96 12.95
C GLU A 84 -14.71 -3.27 11.48
N VAL A 85 -14.24 -2.28 10.71
CA VAL A 85 -13.88 -2.45 9.29
C VAL A 85 -12.77 -3.48 9.12
N GLN A 86 -11.70 -3.37 9.92
CA GLN A 86 -10.59 -4.31 9.88
C GLN A 86 -11.06 -5.72 10.21
N ASN A 87 -11.89 -5.90 11.26
CA ASN A 87 -12.40 -7.21 11.65
C ASN A 87 -13.27 -7.86 10.56
N LYS A 88 -14.16 -7.10 9.92
CA LYS A 88 -14.97 -7.57 8.79
C LYS A 88 -14.10 -8.04 7.62
N TRP A 89 -13.04 -7.29 7.32
CA TRP A 89 -12.10 -7.65 6.26
C TRP A 89 -11.27 -8.90 6.61
N MET A 90 -10.76 -8.99 7.84
CA MET A 90 -10.01 -10.16 8.32
C MET A 90 -10.82 -11.44 8.21
N LYS A 91 -12.12 -11.38 8.52
CA LYS A 91 -13.09 -12.49 8.46
C LYS A 91 -13.62 -12.80 7.06
N ASN A 92 -13.16 -12.10 6.02
CA ASN A 92 -13.66 -12.21 4.64
C ASN A 92 -15.16 -11.83 4.48
N GLU A 93 -15.78 -11.19 5.49
CA GLU A 93 -17.12 -10.62 5.37
C GLU A 93 -17.10 -9.47 4.36
N ILE A 94 -16.01 -8.73 4.27
CA ILE A 94 -15.76 -7.73 3.22
C ILE A 94 -14.43 -8.09 2.54
N PRO A 95 -14.42 -8.49 1.27
CA PRO A 95 -13.21 -8.96 0.60
C PRO A 95 -12.22 -7.83 0.29
N VAL A 96 -12.69 -6.61 0.05
CA VAL A 96 -11.84 -5.51 -0.41
C VAL A 96 -11.85 -4.34 0.57
N ILE A 97 -10.68 -3.77 0.81
CA ILE A 97 -10.54 -2.56 1.63
C ILE A 97 -9.82 -1.47 0.85
N ALA A 98 -10.43 -0.29 0.75
CA ALA A 98 -9.82 0.89 0.16
C ALA A 98 -9.22 1.74 1.28
N ALA A 99 -7.91 1.94 1.29
CA ALA A 99 -7.26 2.49 2.47
C ALA A 99 -6.12 3.46 2.17
N THR A 100 -5.89 4.37 3.12
CA THR A 100 -4.63 5.14 3.16
C THR A 100 -3.54 4.31 3.86
N ILE A 101 -2.32 4.84 3.92
CA ILE A 101 -1.18 4.23 4.65
C ILE A 101 -1.47 3.95 6.15
N ALA A 102 -2.55 4.54 6.70
CA ALA A 102 -3.04 4.22 8.04
C ALA A 102 -3.41 2.72 8.19
N PHE A 103 -3.74 2.04 7.10
CA PHE A 103 -3.97 0.60 7.06
C PHE A 103 -2.65 -0.13 6.84
N GLY A 104 -1.86 -0.27 7.91
CA GLY A 104 -0.54 -0.88 7.79
C GLY A 104 0.06 -1.55 9.02
N MET A 105 -0.11 -0.98 10.21
CA MET A 105 0.44 -1.58 11.42
C MET A 105 -0.46 -2.72 11.90
N GLY A 106 0.12 -3.88 12.21
CA GLY A 106 -0.60 -5.00 12.83
C GLY A 106 -1.49 -5.84 11.91
N ILE A 107 -1.54 -5.54 10.61
CA ILE A 107 -2.29 -6.37 9.65
C ILE A 107 -1.44 -7.59 9.29
N ASP A 108 -1.95 -8.77 9.65
CA ASP A 108 -1.39 -10.05 9.28
C ASP A 108 -2.45 -11.01 8.75
N LYS A 109 -2.89 -10.73 7.52
CA LYS A 109 -3.79 -11.61 6.78
C LYS A 109 -2.96 -12.39 5.74
N PRO A 110 -2.86 -13.73 5.84
CA PRO A 110 -1.99 -14.52 4.97
C PRO A 110 -2.47 -14.55 3.51
N ASP A 111 -3.78 -14.51 3.32
CA ASP A 111 -4.50 -14.81 2.08
C ASP A 111 -4.88 -13.57 1.24
N VAL A 112 -4.08 -12.50 1.30
CA VAL A 112 -4.28 -11.31 0.47
C VAL A 112 -3.86 -11.59 -0.97
N ARG A 113 -4.82 -11.62 -1.90
CA ARG A 113 -4.63 -11.98 -3.32
C ARG A 113 -4.19 -10.83 -4.20
N PHE A 114 -4.52 -9.61 -3.82
CA PHE A 114 -4.07 -8.44 -4.55
C PHE A 114 -3.83 -7.25 -3.64
N VAL A 115 -2.80 -6.48 -3.98
CA VAL A 115 -2.58 -5.13 -3.48
C VAL A 115 -2.54 -4.22 -4.69
N VAL A 116 -3.47 -3.27 -4.73
CA VAL A 116 -3.59 -2.29 -5.81
C VAL A 116 -3.25 -0.93 -5.26
N HIS A 117 -2.42 -0.19 -5.97
CA HIS A 117 -2.16 1.21 -5.71
C HIS A 117 -3.01 2.04 -6.66
N TRP A 118 -4.16 2.51 -6.17
CA TRP A 118 -4.99 3.46 -6.91
C TRP A 118 -4.30 4.81 -7.05
N THR A 119 -3.35 5.12 -6.18
CA THR A 119 -2.42 6.25 -6.33
C THR A 119 -1.02 5.78 -6.06
N CYS A 120 -0.04 6.26 -6.82
CA CYS A 120 1.36 5.88 -6.61
C CYS A 120 1.84 6.17 -5.18
N PRO A 121 2.54 5.21 -4.54
CA PRO A 121 3.21 5.43 -3.26
C PRO A 121 4.26 6.53 -3.35
N GLN A 122 4.54 7.15 -2.20
CA GLN A 122 5.47 8.28 -2.13
C GLN A 122 6.90 7.95 -2.57
N ASN A 123 7.30 6.68 -2.44
CA ASN A 123 8.61 6.19 -2.84
C ASN A 123 8.61 4.66 -2.99
N LEU A 124 9.72 4.10 -3.49
CA LEU A 124 9.88 2.67 -3.72
C LEU A 124 9.83 1.84 -2.44
N ALA A 125 10.36 2.35 -1.32
CA ALA A 125 10.35 1.63 -0.05
C ALA A 125 8.93 1.47 0.49
N ALA A 126 8.11 2.52 0.40
CA ALA A 126 6.68 2.48 0.72
C ALA A 126 5.95 1.46 -0.18
N TYR A 127 6.16 1.53 -1.50
CA TYR A 127 5.56 0.56 -2.42
C TYR A 127 5.91 -0.88 -2.07
N TYR A 128 7.18 -1.15 -1.79
CA TYR A 128 7.65 -2.49 -1.46
C TYR A 128 7.03 -3.01 -0.14
N GLN A 129 6.94 -2.15 0.89
CA GLN A 129 6.30 -2.51 2.17
C GLN A 129 4.80 -2.78 2.01
N GLU A 130 4.11 -1.92 1.27
CA GLU A 130 2.66 -1.98 1.03
C GLU A 130 2.29 -3.20 0.18
N SER A 131 2.95 -3.38 -0.97
CA SER A 131 2.74 -4.52 -1.87
C SER A 131 3.09 -5.86 -1.21
N GLY A 132 4.10 -5.88 -0.33
CA GLY A 132 4.53 -7.06 0.42
C GLY A 132 3.49 -7.66 1.37
N ARG A 133 2.34 -7.00 1.56
CA ARG A 133 1.16 -7.53 2.28
C ARG A 133 0.45 -8.63 1.50
N ALA A 134 0.59 -8.66 0.18
CA ALA A 134 0.06 -9.72 -0.65
C ALA A 134 0.75 -11.06 -0.38
N GLY A 135 0.01 -12.16 -0.55
CA GLY A 135 0.56 -13.51 -0.72
C GLY A 135 1.48 -13.98 0.41
N ARG A 136 1.17 -13.67 1.66
CA ARG A 136 1.96 -14.12 2.82
C ARG A 136 1.86 -15.64 3.05
N ASP A 137 0.81 -16.25 2.54
CA ASP A 137 0.64 -17.70 2.38
C ASP A 137 1.53 -18.34 1.28
N GLY A 138 2.34 -17.55 0.57
CA GLY A 138 3.20 -18.01 -0.52
C GLY A 138 2.47 -18.30 -1.83
N GLN A 139 1.15 -18.08 -1.91
CA GLN A 139 0.37 -18.30 -3.12
C GLN A 139 0.47 -17.11 -4.09
N ARG A 140 0.21 -17.37 -5.37
CA ARG A 140 0.24 -16.35 -6.42
C ARG A 140 -0.65 -15.17 -6.04
N SER A 141 -0.07 -13.98 -6.02
CA SER A 141 -0.79 -12.74 -5.68
C SER A 141 -0.28 -11.58 -6.54
N TYR A 142 -1.10 -10.53 -6.69
CA TYR A 142 -0.88 -9.47 -7.67
C TYR A 142 -0.64 -8.12 -7.00
N CYS A 143 0.32 -7.36 -7.52
CA CYS A 143 0.72 -6.06 -7.02
C CYS A 143 0.68 -5.06 -8.18
N ARG A 144 -0.39 -4.28 -8.27
CA ARG A 144 -0.66 -3.39 -9.42
C ARG A 144 -0.55 -1.94 -9.04
N ILE A 145 0.09 -1.13 -9.88
CA ILE A 145 0.01 0.33 -9.80
C ILE A 145 -0.90 0.85 -10.92
N TYR A 146 -1.90 1.65 -10.55
CA TYR A 146 -2.60 2.53 -11.48
C TYR A 146 -1.92 3.89 -11.48
N TYR A 147 -1.17 4.19 -12.54
CA TYR A 147 -0.39 5.40 -12.69
C TYR A 147 -1.16 6.45 -13.47
N SER A 148 -1.17 7.70 -13.00
CA SER A 148 -1.67 8.86 -13.76
C SER A 148 -0.65 9.99 -13.84
N GLN A 149 -0.89 10.93 -14.75
CA GLN A 149 -0.10 12.16 -14.84
C GLN A 149 -0.11 12.95 -13.52
N SER A 150 -1.23 12.99 -12.81
CA SER A 150 -1.31 13.60 -11.47
C SER A 150 -0.40 12.94 -10.43
N ASP A 151 -0.14 11.62 -10.55
CA ASP A 151 0.82 10.93 -9.70
C ASP A 151 2.25 11.36 -10.01
N LYS A 152 2.59 11.54 -11.30
CA LYS A 152 3.90 12.04 -11.73
C LYS A 152 4.21 13.39 -11.09
N ASP A 153 3.27 14.32 -11.17
CA ASP A 153 3.45 15.69 -10.69
C ASP A 153 3.61 15.71 -9.17
N PHE A 154 2.83 14.88 -8.47
CA PHE A 154 2.95 14.71 -7.03
C PHE A 154 4.31 14.13 -6.61
N LEU A 155 4.77 13.04 -7.27
CA LEU A 155 6.07 12.44 -6.98
C LEU A 155 7.21 13.42 -7.25
N HIS A 156 7.13 14.17 -8.34
CA HIS A 156 8.13 15.18 -8.67
C HIS A 156 8.17 16.32 -7.64
N PHE A 157 7.00 16.74 -7.12
CA PHE A 157 6.92 17.68 -6.01
C PHE A 157 7.61 17.14 -4.75
N LEU A 158 7.34 15.88 -4.38
CA LEU A 158 7.98 15.25 -3.21
C LEU A 158 9.51 15.21 -3.35
N VAL A 159 10.01 14.76 -4.50
CA VAL A 159 11.45 14.71 -4.77
C VAL A 159 12.08 16.10 -4.68
N LYS A 160 11.45 17.12 -5.27
CA LYS A 160 11.94 18.52 -5.19
C LYS A 160 11.99 19.03 -3.75
N ARG A 161 10.95 18.77 -2.95
CA ARG A 161 10.90 19.14 -1.53
C ARG A 161 12.01 18.47 -0.73
N ASP A 162 12.21 17.16 -0.94
CA ASP A 162 13.21 16.38 -0.20
C ASP A 162 14.63 16.83 -0.56
N LEU A 163 14.89 17.13 -1.84
CA LEU A 163 16.16 17.73 -2.29
C LEU A 163 16.40 19.12 -1.68
N ALA A 164 15.35 19.93 -1.52
CA ALA A 164 15.47 21.24 -0.87
C ALA A 164 15.82 21.10 0.61
N MET A 165 15.20 20.15 1.34
CA MET A 165 15.55 19.90 2.75
C MET A 165 16.99 19.42 2.91
N LEU A 166 17.47 18.54 2.03
CA LEU A 166 18.85 18.05 2.08
C LEU A 166 19.87 19.19 1.92
N LYS A 167 19.56 20.20 1.10
CA LYS A 167 20.42 21.39 0.94
C LYS A 167 20.42 22.28 2.18
N VAL A 168 19.33 22.34 2.93
CA VAL A 168 19.24 23.12 4.18
C VAL A 168 20.02 22.47 5.31
N VAL A 169 20.07 21.13 5.36
CA VAL A 169 20.80 20.38 6.39
C VAL A 169 22.31 20.28 6.10
N ALA A 170 22.71 20.50 4.85
CA ALA A 170 24.12 20.49 4.42
C ALA A 170 24.84 21.85 4.58
N VAL A 171 24.18 22.84 5.19
CA VAL A 171 24.74 24.16 5.58
C VAL A 171 24.77 24.24 7.09
#